data_AF-A0A2K3JEM2-F1
#
_entry.id   AF-A0A2K3JEM2-F1
#
_cell.length_a   1.000
_cell.length_b   1.000
_cell.length_c   1.000
_cell.angle_alpha   90.00
_cell.angle_beta   90.00
_cell.angle_gamma   90.00
#
_symmetry.space_group_name_H-M   'P 1'
#
loop_
_entity.id
_entity.type
_entity.pdbx_description
1 polymer ?
#
loop_
_entity_poly.entity_id
_entity_poly.type
_entity_poly.pdbx_seq_one_letter_code
_entity_poly.pdbx_strand_id
1 'polypeptide(L)'
;MTSEHIWDWLQTKGKTFKVISDPERGIIEVINEKGEILIRKTNLSKRQVEMVEKNFLYHIAKRLNGRQKTRLNENNDIFDPMIT
;
A
#
# COMPACT_ATOMS: atom_id res chain seq x y z
N MET A 1 20.12 -20.32 -3.63
CA MET A 1 18.72 -20.07 -3.21
C MET A 1 18.40 -18.65 -3.61
N THR A 2 17.27 -18.41 -4.28
CA THR A 2 16.85 -17.05 -4.67
C THR A 2 16.29 -16.35 -3.44
N SER A 3 16.90 -15.23 -3.04
CA SER A 3 16.40 -14.37 -1.94
C SER A 3 15.36 -13.37 -2.43
N GLU A 4 14.66 -13.71 -3.50
CA GLU A 4 13.66 -12.88 -4.15
C GLU A 4 12.34 -12.97 -3.38
N HIS A 5 11.79 -11.80 -3.04
CA HIS A 5 10.47 -11.66 -2.44
C HIS A 5 9.54 -10.99 -3.45
N ILE A 6 8.36 -11.59 -3.67
CA ILE A 6 7.36 -11.12 -4.63
C ILE A 6 6.08 -10.79 -3.86
N TRP A 7 5.53 -9.61 -4.11
CA TRP A 7 4.37 -9.08 -3.42
C TRP A 7 3.33 -8.57 -4.42
N ASP A 8 2.05 -8.83 -4.14
CA ASP A 8 0.94 -8.15 -4.79
C ASP A 8 0.55 -6.91 -3.97
N TRP A 9 0.64 -5.75 -4.60
CA TRP A 9 0.28 -4.48 -4.02
C TRP A 9 -1.04 -3.96 -4.60
N LEU A 10 -2.11 -4.12 -3.83
CA LEU A 10 -3.42 -3.57 -4.18
C LEU A 10 -3.47 -2.06 -3.88
N GLN A 11 -3.68 -1.26 -4.91
CA GLN A 11 -3.86 0.18 -4.85
C GLN A 11 -5.34 0.56 -4.86
N THR A 12 -5.61 1.81 -4.46
CA THR A 12 -6.98 2.36 -4.55
C THR A 12 -7.48 2.30 -6.00
N LYS A 13 -8.80 2.06 -6.18
CA LYS A 13 -9.46 1.87 -7.48
C LYS A 13 -9.17 0.55 -8.20
N GLY A 14 -8.76 -0.49 -7.47
CA GLY A 14 -8.69 -1.86 -7.97
C GLY A 14 -7.48 -2.18 -8.85
N LYS A 15 -6.49 -1.30 -8.91
CA LYS A 15 -5.23 -1.57 -9.62
C LYS A 15 -4.31 -2.42 -8.75
N THR A 16 -3.69 -3.42 -9.34
CA THR A 16 -2.71 -4.29 -8.68
C THR A 16 -1.32 -4.06 -9.28
N PHE A 17 -0.32 -3.90 -8.43
CA PHE A 17 1.08 -3.81 -8.83
C PHE A 17 1.85 -5.01 -8.27
N LYS A 18 2.73 -5.59 -9.08
CA LYS A 18 3.68 -6.60 -8.62
C LYS A 18 4.93 -5.90 -8.13
N VAL A 19 5.30 -6.12 -6.87
CA VAL A 19 6.54 -5.61 -6.28
C VAL A 19 7.50 -6.78 -6.12
N ILE A 20 8.71 -6.63 -6.64
CA ILE A 20 9.79 -7.62 -6.52
C ILE A 20 10.93 -6.97 -5.76
N SER A 21 11.41 -7.63 -4.72
CA SER A 21 12.59 -7.19 -3.97
C SER A 21 13.59 -8.34 -3.82
N ASP A 22 14.87 -8.01 -3.92
CA ASP A 22 15.97 -8.96 -3.72
C ASP A 22 17.05 -8.27 -2.87
N PRO A 23 17.13 -8.57 -1.56
CA PRO A 23 18.11 -7.97 -0.67
C PRO A 23 19.56 -8.34 -1.01
N GLU A 24 19.79 -9.54 -1.55
CA GLU A 24 21.13 -10.00 -1.91
C GLU A 24 21.63 -9.30 -3.18
N ARG A 25 20.72 -9.00 -4.11
CA ARG A 25 21.04 -8.26 -5.35
C ARG A 25 20.92 -6.74 -5.20
N GLY A 26 20.31 -6.26 -4.12
CA GLY A 26 20.13 -4.84 -3.88
C GLY A 26 19.11 -4.19 -4.82
N ILE A 27 18.04 -4.92 -5.17
CA ILE A 27 17.06 -4.53 -6.19
C ILE A 27 15.66 -4.42 -5.59
N ILE A 28 14.90 -3.41 -6.03
CA ILE A 28 13.46 -3.29 -5.83
C ILE A 28 12.81 -2.84 -7.16
N GLU A 29 11.82 -3.58 -7.61
CA GLU A 29 11.08 -3.34 -8.85
C GLU A 29 9.57 -3.28 -8.57
N VAL A 30 8.87 -2.37 -9.25
CA VAL A 30 7.41 -2.28 -9.23
C VAL A 30 6.91 -2.36 -10.66
N ILE A 31 6.06 -3.33 -10.91
CA ILE A 31 5.55 -3.69 -12.23
C ILE A 31 4.04 -3.53 -12.21
N ASN A 32 3.47 -2.93 -13.25
CA ASN A 32 2.02 -2.82 -13.39
C ASN A 32 1.38 -4.08 -14.00
N GLU A 33 0.06 -4.10 -14.09
CA GLU A 33 -0.74 -5.22 -14.64
C GLU A 33 -0.40 -5.56 -16.10
N LYS A 34 0.18 -4.60 -16.85
CA LYS A 34 0.61 -4.81 -18.23
C LYS A 34 2.02 -5.40 -18.34
N GLY A 35 2.71 -5.62 -17.21
CA GLY A 35 4.09 -6.07 -17.18
C GLY A 35 5.12 -4.95 -17.35
N GLU A 36 4.71 -3.68 -17.31
CA GLU A 36 5.61 -2.54 -17.46
C GLU A 36 6.27 -2.20 -16.11
N ILE A 37 7.60 -2.06 -16.11
CA ILE A 37 8.35 -1.63 -14.93
C ILE A 37 8.11 -0.12 -14.72
N LEU A 38 7.38 0.22 -13.66
CA LEU A 38 7.13 1.61 -13.28
C LEU A 38 8.24 2.17 -12.40
N ILE A 39 8.82 1.34 -11.53
CA ILE A 39 9.90 1.73 -10.64
C ILE A 39 10.96 0.63 -10.68
N ARG A 40 12.21 1.05 -10.82
CA ARG A 40 13.38 0.18 -10.65
C ARG A 40 14.42 0.91 -9.81
N LYS A 41 14.80 0.30 -8.70
CA LYS A 41 15.91 0.74 -7.86
C LYS A 41 16.92 -0.39 -7.78
N THR A 42 18.18 -0.06 -7.99
CA THR A 42 19.32 -0.98 -7.97
C THR A 42 20.43 -0.39 -7.12
N ASN A 43 21.49 -1.17 -6.87
CA ASN A 43 22.63 -0.76 -6.04
C ASN A 43 22.25 -0.36 -4.61
N LEU A 44 21.16 -0.94 -4.09
CA LEU A 44 20.78 -0.79 -2.69
C LEU A 44 21.63 -1.75 -1.85
N SER A 45 22.01 -1.33 -0.65
CA SER A 45 22.54 -2.28 0.33
C SER A 45 21.43 -3.24 0.78
N LYS A 46 21.80 -4.45 1.17
CA LYS A 46 20.90 -5.44 1.75
C LYS A 46 19.99 -4.85 2.84
N ARG A 47 20.59 -4.10 3.78
CA ARG A 47 19.87 -3.41 4.87
C ARG A 47 18.84 -2.40 4.37
N GLN A 48 19.13 -1.68 3.27
CA GLN A 48 18.17 -0.75 2.68
C GLN A 48 16.99 -1.49 2.06
N VAL A 49 17.23 -2.60 1.37
CA VAL A 49 16.15 -3.42 0.81
C VAL A 49 15.27 -3.97 1.93
N GLU A 50 15.86 -4.60 2.94
CA GLU A 50 15.13 -5.14 4.11
C GLU A 50 14.32 -4.06 4.85
N MET A 51 14.88 -2.84 4.97
CA MET A 51 14.17 -1.71 5.58
C MET A 51 12.95 -1.28 4.74
N VAL A 52 13.09 -1.25 3.40
CA VAL A 52 11.97 -0.95 2.52
C VAL A 52 10.92 -2.05 2.58
N GLU A 53 11.31 -3.32 2.56
CA GLU A 53 10.38 -4.45 2.72
C GLU A 53 9.58 -4.36 4.01
N LYS A 54 10.26 -4.09 5.14
CA LYS A 54 9.61 -3.92 6.44
C LYS A 54 8.62 -2.75 6.44
N ASN A 55 9.01 -1.61 5.87
CA ASN A 55 8.14 -0.44 5.79
C ASN A 55 6.96 -0.67 4.84
N PHE A 56 7.21 -1.31 3.70
CA PHE A 56 6.20 -1.68 2.73
C PHE A 56 5.15 -2.58 3.38
N LEU A 57 5.56 -3.66 4.03
CA LEU A 57 4.67 -4.53 4.80
C LEU A 57 3.89 -3.76 5.87
N TYR A 58 4.53 -2.89 6.64
CA TYR A 58 3.85 -2.09 7.67
C TYR A 58 2.74 -1.20 7.10
N HIS A 59 2.96 -0.62 5.92
CA HIS A 59 2.01 0.29 5.28
C HIS A 59 0.94 -0.44 4.44
N ILE A 60 1.27 -1.58 3.81
CA ILE A 60 0.32 -2.37 3.03
C ILE A 60 -0.50 -3.27 3.95
N ALA A 61 0.13 -3.95 4.90
CA ALA A 61 -0.56 -4.73 5.92
C ALA A 61 -1.14 -3.84 7.05
N LYS A 62 -1.40 -2.55 6.79
CA LYS A 62 -1.90 -1.60 7.78
C LYS A 62 -3.21 -2.14 8.37
N ARG A 63 -3.04 -2.72 9.57
CA ARG A 63 -4.00 -3.21 10.56
C ARG A 63 -5.48 -2.96 10.20
N LEU A 64 -6.22 -4.02 9.90
CA LEU A 64 -7.69 -4.08 9.98
C LEU A 64 -8.21 -3.98 11.43
N ASN A 65 -7.45 -3.39 12.36
CA ASN A 65 -7.88 -3.23 13.74
C ASN A 65 -8.79 -2.00 13.86
N GLY A 66 -10.08 -2.27 13.73
CA GLY A 66 -11.02 -1.97 14.81
C GLY A 66 -11.74 -0.64 14.71
N ARG A 67 -12.98 -0.70 14.19
CA ARG A 67 -14.04 0.31 14.24
C ARG A 67 -13.62 1.68 13.74
N GLN A 68 -14.15 2.05 12.57
CA GLN A 68 -14.61 3.42 12.39
C GLN A 68 -15.47 3.74 13.63
N LYS A 69 -14.97 4.53 14.57
CA LYS A 69 -15.84 5.42 15.31
C LYS A 69 -16.29 6.44 14.28
N THR A 70 -17.32 6.08 13.52
CA THR A 70 -18.29 7.05 13.05
C THR A 70 -18.68 7.82 14.31
N ARG A 71 -18.14 9.03 14.48
CA ARG A 71 -18.81 10.01 15.33
C ARG A 71 -20.03 10.44 14.55
N LEU A 72 -21.07 9.61 14.58
CA LEU A 72 -22.42 10.10 14.60
C LEU A 72 -22.59 10.61 16.03
N ASN A 73 -22.47 11.93 16.17
CA ASN A 73 -23.28 12.71 17.10
C ASN A 73 -23.10 14.17 16.68
N GLU A 74 -24.10 14.66 15.95
CA GLU A 74 -25.21 15.44 16.51
C GLU A 74 -24.78 16.91 16.59
N ASN A 75 -25.08 17.65 15.53
CA ASN A 75 -25.28 19.08 15.62
C ASN A 75 -26.41 19.45 14.65
N ASN A 76 -27.59 19.58 15.25
CA ASN A 76 -28.65 20.54 14.93
C ASN A 76 -29.26 20.50 13.52
N ASP A 77 -30.51 20.02 13.50
CA ASP A 77 -31.64 20.58 12.78
C ASP A 77 -31.39 21.99 12.21
N ILE A 78 -31.08 22.07 10.92
CA ILE A 78 -31.35 23.27 10.11
C ILE A 78 -31.67 22.81 8.68
N PHE A 79 -32.78 22.12 8.48
CA PHE A 79 -33.53 22.14 7.22
C PHE A 79 -34.94 21.65 7.53
N ASP A 80 -35.77 22.57 8.02
CA ASP A 80 -37.22 22.46 7.92
C ASP A 80 -37.64 23.19 6.63
N PRO A 81 -37.77 22.51 5.48
CA PRO A 81 -38.43 23.10 4.34
C PRO A 81 -39.93 23.07 4.62
N MET A 82 -40.50 24.25 4.85
CA MET A 82 -41.95 24.52 4.79
C MET A 82 -42.70 23.51 3.93
N ILE A 83 -43.59 22.73 4.55
CA ILE A 83 -44.71 22.10 3.87
C ILE A 83 -45.99 22.62 4.51
N THR A 84 -46.62 23.53 3.76
CA THR A 84 -48.04 23.94 3.64
C THR A 84 -49.01 23.67 4.79
#